data_AF-A0A7S4CUW0-F1
#
_entry.id   AF-A0A7S4CUW0-F1
#
_cell.length_a   1.000
_cell.length_b   1.000
_cell.length_c   1.000
_cell.angle_alpha   90.00
_cell.angle_beta   90.00
_cell.angle_gamma   90.00
#
_symmetry.space_group_name_H-M   'P 1'
#
loop_
_entity.id
_entity.type
_entity.pdbx_description
1 polymer ?
#
loop_
_entity_poly.entity_id
_entity_poly.type
_entity_poly.pdbx_seq_one_letter_code
_entity_poly.pdbx_strand_id
1 'polypeptide(L)'
;DIKVRIDPYPFQRGALRTVHHMKDLSEPEGPAQYYVAKFYSDGSPRTEYFVDGRMQAKAASLARKWCQLGVGRKVAILEPVVIELHDREGQVVFIAETFLRGSFTK
;
A
#
# COMPACT_ATOMS: atom_id res chain seq x y z
N ASP A 1 13.99 12.60 2.45
CA ASP A 1 14.06 11.18 2.80
C ASP A 1 12.95 10.80 3.74
N ILE A 2 12.24 9.71 3.44
CA ILE A 2 11.23 9.14 4.34
C ILE A 2 11.90 8.11 5.26
N LYS A 3 11.51 8.08 6.52
CA LYS A 3 11.95 7.05 7.47
C LYS A 3 10.76 6.21 7.83
N VAL A 4 10.86 4.90 7.63
CA VAL A 4 9.77 3.98 7.90
C VAL A 4 10.19 2.90 8.87
N ARG A 5 9.24 2.45 9.70
CA ARG A 5 9.39 1.25 10.53
C ARG A 5 8.38 0.22 10.07
N ILE A 6 8.85 -0.97 9.71
CA ILE A 6 8.01 -2.07 9.22
C ILE A 6 8.09 -3.20 10.22
N ASP A 7 6.94 -3.76 10.59
CA ASP A 7 6.88 -4.90 11.49
C ASP A 7 7.48 -6.14 10.82
N PRO A 8 8.33 -6.92 11.53
CA PRO A 8 9.04 -8.04 10.93
C PRO A 8 8.12 -9.19 10.51
N TYR A 9 6.95 -9.31 11.15
CA TYR A 9 5.99 -10.37 10.89
C TYR A 9 4.75 -9.79 10.18
N PRO A 10 4.26 -10.46 9.13
CA PRO A 10 3.03 -10.03 8.47
C PRO A 10 1.82 -10.34 9.36
N PHE A 11 0.86 -9.42 9.41
CA PHE A 11 -0.42 -9.64 10.07
C PHE A 11 -1.45 -10.31 9.13
N GLN A 12 -1.22 -10.25 7.82
CA GLN A 12 -2.05 -10.92 6.83
C GLN A 12 -1.20 -11.44 5.66
N ARG A 13 -1.64 -12.57 5.07
CA ARG A 13 -1.06 -13.13 3.86
C ARG A 13 -2.15 -13.36 2.83
N GLY A 14 -1.96 -12.81 1.64
CA GLY A 14 -2.74 -13.14 0.45
C GLY A 14 -2.07 -14.25 -0.35
N ALA A 15 -2.59 -14.52 -1.56
CA ALA A 15 -2.03 -15.54 -2.44
C ALA A 15 -0.61 -15.20 -2.95
N LEU A 16 -0.36 -13.92 -3.27
CA LEU A 16 0.89 -13.45 -3.88
C LEU A 16 1.70 -12.52 -2.97
N ARG A 17 1.11 -12.07 -1.85
CA ARG A 17 1.67 -10.98 -1.06
C ARG A 17 1.55 -11.19 0.43
N THR A 18 2.54 -10.76 1.18
CA THR A 18 2.46 -10.59 2.63
C THR A 18 2.18 -9.13 2.97
N VAL A 19 1.43 -8.90 4.04
CA VAL A 19 1.02 -7.55 4.49
C VAL A 19 1.53 -7.34 5.90
N HIS A 20 2.32 -6.29 6.06
CA HIS A 20 2.98 -5.92 7.31
C HIS A 20 2.47 -4.56 7.78
N HIS A 21 2.41 -4.34 9.09
CA HIS A 21 2.18 -2.99 9.59
C HIS A 21 3.40 -2.12 9.31
N MET A 22 3.15 -0.86 8.94
CA MET A 22 4.19 0.12 8.69
C MET A 22 3.84 1.42 9.42
N LYS A 23 4.87 2.10 9.94
CA LYS A 23 4.79 3.48 10.39
C LYS A 23 5.70 4.37 9.56
N ASP A 24 5.19 5.52 9.17
CA ASP A 24 6.01 6.65 8.76
C ASP A 24 6.51 7.37 10.02
N LEU A 25 7.83 7.46 10.19
CA LEU A 25 8.49 8.11 11.32
C LEU A 25 8.75 9.60 11.08
N SER A 26 8.44 10.11 9.89
CA SER A 26 8.50 11.55 9.58
C SER A 26 7.21 12.29 9.94
N GLU A 27 6.11 11.55 10.10
CA GLU A 27 4.81 12.09 10.50
C GLU A 27 4.70 12.23 12.03
N PRO A 28 3.97 13.24 12.54
CA PRO A 28 3.61 13.32 13.96
C PRO A 28 2.84 12.09 14.42
N GLU A 29 2.92 11.79 15.71
CA GLU A 29 2.15 10.67 16.26
C GLU A 29 0.65 10.88 16.04
N GLY A 30 0.06 10.02 15.21
CA GLY A 30 -1.37 10.05 14.94
C GLY A 30 -1.80 8.98 13.94
N PRO A 31 -3.08 8.94 13.55
CA PRO A 31 -3.60 8.01 12.56
C PRO A 31 -2.89 8.10 11.20
N ALA A 32 -2.45 9.30 10.81
CA ALA A 32 -1.78 9.58 9.54
C ALA A 32 -0.42 8.87 9.39
N GLN A 33 0.22 8.48 10.50
CA GLN A 33 1.51 7.77 10.45
C GLN A 33 1.35 6.27 10.11
N TYR A 34 0.13 5.71 10.11
CA TYR A 34 -0.10 4.27 10.01
C TYR A 34 -0.41 3.81 8.59
N TYR A 35 0.41 2.89 8.10
CA TYR A 35 0.35 2.31 6.77
C TYR A 35 0.44 0.79 6.85
N VAL A 36 0.29 0.14 5.70
CA VAL A 36 0.68 -1.25 5.49
C VAL A 36 1.74 -1.33 4.41
N ALA A 37 2.72 -2.21 4.60
CA ALA A 37 3.71 -2.55 3.59
C ALA A 37 3.37 -3.92 2.98
N LYS A 38 3.27 -3.99 1.65
CA LYS A 38 2.96 -5.19 0.89
C LYS A 38 4.15 -5.65 0.08
N PHE A 39 4.59 -6.88 0.32
CA PHE A 39 5.71 -7.52 -0.37
C PHE A 39 5.19 -8.68 -1.20
N TYR A 40 5.77 -8.93 -2.38
CA TYR A 40 5.54 -10.19 -3.08
C TYR A 40 6.23 -11.33 -2.34
N SER A 41 5.55 -12.47 -2.24
CA SER A 41 6.06 -13.64 -1.51
C SER A 41 6.96 -14.56 -2.35
N ASP A 42 7.01 -14.37 -3.67
CA ASP A 42 7.63 -15.28 -4.65
C ASP A 42 8.90 -14.71 -5.32
N GLY A 43 9.41 -13.56 -4.86
CA GLY A 43 10.56 -12.91 -5.47
C GLY A 43 10.26 -12.25 -6.82
N SER A 44 9.00 -11.88 -7.05
CA SER A 44 8.56 -11.12 -8.24
C SER A 44 9.51 -9.96 -8.59
N PRO A 45 9.77 -9.70 -9.88
CA PRO A 45 10.71 -8.68 -10.29
C PRO A 45 10.23 -7.29 -9.89
N ARG A 46 11.18 -6.39 -9.64
CA ARG A 46 10.95 -5.00 -9.25
C ARG A 46 9.87 -4.29 -10.08
N THR A 47 9.82 -4.57 -11.38
CA THR A 47 8.86 -3.97 -12.32
C THR A 47 7.40 -4.25 -11.93
N GLU A 48 7.10 -5.40 -11.35
CA GLU A 48 5.72 -5.77 -10.96
C GLU A 48 5.16 -4.82 -9.91
N TYR A 49 5.97 -4.36 -8.94
CA TYR A 49 5.52 -3.38 -7.95
C TYR A 49 5.02 -2.08 -8.58
N PHE A 50 5.68 -1.61 -9.64
CA PHE A 50 5.27 -0.40 -10.37
C PHE A 50 4.05 -0.64 -11.25
N VAL A 51 3.94 -1.83 -11.85
CA VAL A 51 2.76 -2.24 -12.63
C VAL A 51 1.52 -2.29 -11.72
N ASP A 52 1.63 -2.93 -10.56
CA ASP A 52 0.56 -3.02 -9.57
C ASP A 52 0.17 -1.64 -9.03
N GLY A 53 1.15 -0.82 -8.64
CA GLY A 53 0.92 0.54 -8.18
C GLY A 53 0.18 1.38 -9.22
N ARG A 54 0.59 1.28 -10.49
CA ARG A 54 -0.08 1.97 -11.61
C ARG A 54 -1.50 1.46 -11.84
N MET A 55 -1.73 0.15 -11.75
CA MET A 55 -3.06 -0.44 -11.88
C MET A 55 -4.01 0.10 -10.80
N GLN A 56 -3.58 0.12 -9.53
CA GLN A 56 -4.39 0.59 -8.43
C GLN A 56 -4.63 2.12 -8.50
N ALA A 57 -3.64 2.91 -8.93
CA ALA A 57 -3.83 4.34 -9.21
C ALA A 57 -4.86 4.59 -10.33
N LYS A 58 -4.85 3.77 -11.39
CA LYS A 58 -5.86 3.82 -12.46
C LYS A 58 -7.25 3.47 -11.93
N ALA A 59 -7.37 2.46 -11.07
CA ALA A 59 -8.63 2.11 -10.43
C ALA A 59 -9.16 3.25 -9.54
N ALA A 60 -8.29 3.94 -8.79
CA ALA A 60 -8.68 5.13 -8.02
C ALA A 60 -9.20 6.26 -8.91
N SER A 61 -8.59 6.50 -10.07
CA SER A 61 -9.09 7.47 -11.06
C SER A 61 -10.49 7.09 -11.56
N LEU A 62 -10.74 5.81 -11.85
CA LEU A 62 -12.05 5.33 -12.27
C LEU A 62 -13.11 5.46 -11.17
N ALA A 63 -12.76 5.16 -9.92
CA ALA A 63 -13.64 5.35 -8.76
C ALA A 63 -14.06 6.83 -8.58
N ARG A 64 -13.13 7.77 -8.80
CA ARG A 64 -13.44 9.21 -8.79
C ARG A 64 -14.43 9.58 -9.89
N LYS A 65 -14.21 9.10 -11.12
CA LYS A 65 -15.13 9.32 -12.25
C LYS A 65 -16.51 8.73 -11.99
N TRP A 66 -16.58 7.53 -11.43
CA TRP A 66 -17.85 6.92 -11.01
C TRP A 66 -18.60 7.79 -10.01
N CYS A 67 -17.92 8.26 -8.96
CA CYS A 67 -18.52 9.14 -7.96
C CYS A 67 -19.02 10.48 -8.53
N GLN A 68 -18.40 10.98 -9.61
CA GLN A 68 -18.84 12.21 -10.30
C GLN A 68 -20.16 12.03 -11.05
N LEU A 69 -20.54 10.79 -11.42
CA LEU A 69 -21.83 10.52 -12.05
C LEU A 69 -23.01 10.73 -11.08
N GLY A 70 -22.74 10.83 -9.77
CA GLY A 70 -23.77 11.06 -8.75
C GLY A 70 -24.72 9.86 -8.55
N VAL A 71 -24.40 8.69 -9.12
CA VAL A 71 -25.22 7.49 -9.03
C VAL A 71 -24.72 6.56 -7.92
N GLY A 72 -25.62 6.14 -7.03
CA GLY A 72 -25.36 5.13 -6.00
C GLY A 72 -24.42 5.57 -4.87
N ARG A 73 -23.81 4.59 -4.20
CA ARG A 73 -22.87 4.82 -3.09
C ARG A 73 -21.51 5.27 -3.62
N LYS A 74 -20.92 6.29 -2.98
CA LYS A 74 -19.56 6.73 -3.26
C LYS A 74 -18.56 5.64 -2.85
N VAL A 75 -17.53 5.48 -3.65
CA VAL A 75 -16.43 4.53 -3.43
C VAL A 75 -15.09 5.25 -3.49
N ALA A 76 -14.13 4.77 -2.72
CA ALA A 76 -12.76 5.26 -2.72
C ALA A 76 -11.80 4.06 -2.77
N ILE A 77 -10.76 4.19 -3.59
CA ILE A 77 -9.65 3.25 -3.65
C ILE A 77 -8.46 3.94 -3.00
N LEU A 78 -7.75 3.23 -2.11
CA LEU A 78 -6.55 3.76 -1.48
C LEU A 78 -5.46 4.00 -2.53
N GLU A 79 -4.78 5.12 -2.40
CA GLU A 79 -3.65 5.44 -3.27
C GLU A 79 -2.40 4.65 -2.81
N PRO A 80 -1.78 3.87 -3.71
CA PRO A 80 -0.57 3.15 -3.41
C PRO A 80 0.66 4.05 -3.63
N VAL A 81 1.70 3.82 -2.86
CA VAL A 81 3.05 4.35 -3.12
C VAL A 81 4.02 3.20 -3.21
N VAL A 82 4.87 3.19 -4.24
CA VAL A 82 5.98 2.23 -4.32
C VAL A 82 7.17 2.83 -3.58
N ILE A 83 7.70 2.11 -2.59
CA ILE A 83 8.84 2.55 -1.78
C ILE A 83 10.01 1.61 -2.04
N GLU A 84 11.19 2.20 -2.23
CA GLU A 84 12.47 1.49 -2.31
C GLU A 84 13.34 1.86 -1.10
N LEU A 85 13.86 0.85 -0.41
CA LEU A 85 14.77 1.03 0.72
C LEU A 85 16.22 0.95 0.22
N HIS A 86 16.83 2.10 -0.05
CA HIS A 86 18.21 2.18 -0.52
C HIS A 86 19.25 1.69 0.50
N ASP A 87 18.93 1.76 1.80
CA ASP A 87 19.85 1.37 2.88
C ASP A 87 19.88 -0.14 3.17
N ARG A 88 19.10 -0.95 2.42
CA ARG A 88 19.07 -2.41 2.59
C ARG A 88 19.71 -3.12 1.41
N GLU A 89 20.52 -4.13 1.73
CA GLU A 89 21.02 -5.08 0.74
C GLU A 89 19.86 -5.73 -0.02
N GLY A 90 20.01 -5.85 -1.34
CA GLY A 90 19.00 -6.44 -2.22
C GLY A 90 17.93 -5.48 -2.75
N GLN A 91 18.05 -4.16 -2.52
CA GLN A 91 17.12 -3.15 -3.05
C GLN A 91 15.65 -3.49 -2.76
N VAL A 92 15.31 -3.55 -1.47
CA VAL A 92 13.97 -3.95 -1.03
C VAL A 92 12.93 -2.96 -1.54
N VAL A 93 11.99 -3.43 -2.36
CA VAL A 93 10.85 -2.66 -2.90
C VAL A 93 9.55 -3.22 -2.36
N PHE A 94 8.59 -2.33 -2.04
CA PHE A 94 7.25 -2.71 -1.62
C PHE A 94 6.21 -1.66 -1.98
N ILE A 95 4.93 -2.04 -1.90
CA ILE A 95 3.81 -1.11 -2.03
C ILE A 95 3.32 -0.73 -0.63
N ALA A 96 3.24 0.57 -0.35
CA ALA A 96 2.64 1.14 0.83
C ALA A 96 1.24 1.69 0.55
N GLU A 97 0.31 1.51 1.47
CA GLU A 97 -1.00 2.19 1.46
C GLU A 97 -1.46 2.48 2.89
N THR A 98 -2.37 3.44 3.06
CA THR A 98 -2.90 3.81 4.38
C THR A 98 -3.53 2.60 5.08
N PHE A 99 -3.28 2.45 6.37
CA PHE A 99 -3.88 1.38 7.15
C PHE A 99 -5.40 1.61 7.33
N LEU A 100 -6.21 0.67 6.86
CA LEU A 100 -7.65 0.67 7.10
C LEU A 100 -7.98 0.13 8.49
N ARG A 101 -8.63 0.97 9.30
CA ARG A 101 -9.19 0.55 10.58
C ARG A 101 -10.58 -0.06 10.36
N GLY A 102 -10.83 -1.24 10.90
CA GLY A 102 -12.11 -1.94 10.81
C GLY A 102 -11.97 -3.35 10.27
N SER A 103 -13.10 -4.02 10.04
CA SER A 103 -13.13 -5.35 9.44
C SER A 103 -12.95 -5.27 7.93
N PHE A 104 -11.92 -5.92 7.41
CA PHE A 104 -11.74 -6.11 5.98
C PHE A 104 -12.67 -7.22 5.48
N THR A 105 -13.41 -6.96 4.40
CA THR A 105 -14.25 -7.96 3.71
C THR A 105 -13.86 -7.97 2.24
N LYS A 106 -13.66 -9.18 1.70
CA LYS A 106 -13.28 -9.39 0.29
C LYS A 106 -14.52 -9.34 -0.60
#